data_AF-A0A975LBH8-F1
#
_entry.id   AF-A0A975LBH8-F1
#
_cell.length_a   1.000
_cell.length_b   1.000
_cell.length_c   1.000
_cell.angle_alpha   90.00
_cell.angle_beta   90.00
_cell.angle_gamma   90.00
#
_symmetry.space_group_name_H-M   'P 1'
#
loop_
_entity.id
_entity.type
_entity.pdbx_description
1 polymer ?
#
loop_
_entity_poly.entity_id
_entity_poly.type
_entity_poly.pdbx_seq_one_letter_code
_entity_poly.pdbx_strand_id
1 'polypeptide(L)'
;MNDEPTRTHVRKILLAQKKDAEATLKRMADLEAEGTRIVDTVDGGATVDLRTKQSLLVGDQEGPEEVSQLYRSEVWRHIDHLWEDSDPVHVEATEGIPQSLGHALEDWLGMVATPDEEVTEFVGWSMEEVN
;
A
#
# COMPACT_ATOMS: atom_id res chain seq x y z
N MET A 1 21.24 12.29 -23.43
CA MET A 1 20.33 11.15 -23.64
C MET A 1 18.93 11.67 -23.34
N ASN A 2 17.91 11.38 -24.15
CA ASN A 2 16.57 11.91 -23.92
C ASN A 2 15.84 10.97 -22.95
N ASP A 3 15.92 11.24 -21.66
CA ASP A 3 15.35 10.39 -20.61
C ASP A 3 13.86 10.65 -20.39
N GLU A 4 13.24 11.50 -21.23
CA GLU A 4 11.84 11.89 -21.13
C GLU A 4 10.85 10.73 -21.25
N PRO A 5 11.04 9.72 -22.14
CA PRO A 5 10.18 8.54 -22.13
C PRO A 5 10.23 7.83 -20.78
N THR A 6 11.43 7.63 -20.23
CA THR A 6 11.65 6.98 -18.93
C THR A 6 10.97 7.74 -17.79
N ARG A 7 11.17 9.06 -17.71
CA ARG A 7 10.49 9.91 -16.73
C ARG A 7 8.97 9.83 -16.86
N THR A 8 8.47 9.87 -18.09
CA THR A 8 7.04 9.73 -18.36
C THR A 8 6.49 8.39 -17.88
N HIS A 9 7.26 7.31 -18.05
CA HIS A 9 6.84 5.99 -17.59
C HIS A 9 6.87 5.86 -16.06
N VAL A 10 7.91 6.35 -15.39
CA VAL A 10 7.97 6.41 -13.92
C VAL A 10 6.76 7.19 -13.36
N ARG A 11 6.44 8.36 -13.92
CA ARG A 11 5.25 9.13 -13.53
C ARG A 11 3.95 8.35 -13.69
N LYS A 12 3.80 7.54 -14.76
CA LYS A 12 2.61 6.69 -14.94
C LYS A 12 2.51 5.61 -13.85
N ILE A 13 3.63 4.99 -13.49
CA ILE A 13 3.68 3.98 -12.41
C ILE A 13 3.25 4.62 -11.09
N LEU A 14 3.84 5.75 -10.72
CA LEU A 14 3.50 6.48 -9.48
C LEU A 14 2.02 6.88 -9.43
N LEU A 15 1.45 7.40 -10.53
CA LEU A 15 0.03 7.74 -10.58
C LEU A 15 -0.88 6.52 -10.43
N ALA A 16 -0.48 5.38 -10.99
CA ALA A 16 -1.24 4.15 -10.89
C ALA A 16 -1.15 3.57 -9.46
N GLN A 17 0.01 3.62 -8.80
CA GLN A 17 0.19 3.27 -7.39
C GLN A 17 -0.66 4.15 -6.47
N LYS A 18 -0.65 5.47 -6.69
CA LYS A 18 -1.48 6.41 -5.91
C LYS A 18 -2.97 6.11 -6.05
N LYS A 19 -3.43 5.84 -7.27
CA LYS A 19 -4.83 5.48 -7.54
C LYS A 19 -5.23 4.17 -6.86
N ASP A 20 -4.35 3.18 -6.85
CA ASP A 20 -4.59 1.92 -6.17
C ASP A 20 -4.67 2.11 -4.64
N ALA A 21 -3.73 2.86 -4.06
CA ALA A 21 -3.76 3.22 -2.64
C ALA A 21 -5.05 3.98 -2.26
N GLU A 22 -5.48 4.94 -3.07
CA GLU A 22 -6.76 5.64 -2.88
C GLU A 22 -7.97 4.69 -2.94
N ALA A 23 -7.96 3.72 -3.86
CA ALA A 23 -9.02 2.72 -3.96
C ALA A 23 -9.06 1.80 -2.74
N THR A 24 -7.90 1.38 -2.24
CA THR A 24 -7.77 0.59 -1.00
C THR A 24 -8.28 1.39 0.20
N LEU A 25 -7.87 2.64 0.37
CA LEU A 25 -8.38 3.52 1.43
C LEU A 25 -9.89 3.73 1.35
N LYS A 26 -10.44 3.88 0.13
CA LYS A 26 -11.89 3.98 -0.05
C LYS A 26 -12.61 2.70 0.36
N ARG A 27 -12.09 1.54 -0.06
CA ARG A 27 -12.63 0.23 0.32
C ARG A 27 -12.61 0.06 1.85
N MET A 28 -11.55 0.54 2.51
CA MET A 28 -11.48 0.56 3.97
C MET A 28 -12.59 1.40 4.58
N ALA A 29 -12.78 2.63 4.09
CA ALA A 29 -13.81 3.53 4.57
C ALA A 29 -15.24 2.97 4.36
N ASP A 30 -15.49 2.31 3.22
CA ASP A 30 -16.78 1.67 2.93
C ASP A 30 -17.07 0.53 3.91
N LEU A 31 -16.09 -0.34 4.18
CA LEU A 31 -16.21 -1.41 5.17
C LEU A 31 -16.45 -0.86 6.59
N GLU A 32 -15.76 0.21 6.97
CA GLU A 32 -15.97 0.88 8.25
C GLU A 32 -17.38 1.49 8.35
N ALA A 33 -17.90 2.07 7.26
CA ALA A 33 -19.25 2.62 7.20
C ALA A 33 -20.33 1.54 7.34
N GLU A 34 -20.05 0.32 6.90
CA GLU A 34 -20.89 -0.87 7.12
C GLU A 34 -20.83 -1.40 8.56
N GLY A 35 -20.03 -0.76 9.42
CA GLY A 35 -19.83 -1.15 10.82
C GLY A 35 -18.73 -2.19 10.99
N THR A 36 -17.91 -2.45 9.97
CA THR A 36 -16.80 -3.41 10.05
C THR A 36 -15.51 -2.69 10.48
N ARG A 37 -14.90 -3.09 11.60
CA ARG A 37 -13.53 -2.66 11.93
C ARG A 37 -12.51 -3.54 11.23
N ILE A 38 -11.52 -2.89 10.63
CA ILE A 38 -10.43 -3.53 9.89
C ILE A 38 -9.20 -3.64 10.79
N VAL A 39 -8.65 -4.84 10.85
CA VAL A 39 -7.44 -5.15 11.59
C VAL A 39 -6.42 -5.83 10.70
N ASP A 40 -5.15 -5.62 11.04
CA ASP A 40 -4.01 -6.18 10.34
C ASP A 40 -3.06 -6.83 11.34
N THR A 41 -2.30 -7.82 10.89
CA THR A 41 -1.28 -8.47 11.70
C THR A 41 0.09 -7.94 11.32
N VAL A 42 0.72 -7.19 12.23
CA VAL A 42 2.07 -6.67 12.02
C VAL A 42 3.14 -7.68 12.44
N ASP A 43 4.36 -7.46 11.96
CA ASP A 43 5.54 -8.26 12.31
C ASP A 43 5.66 -8.48 13.83
N GLY A 44 5.77 -9.75 14.21
CA GLY A 44 5.70 -10.20 15.60
C GLY A 44 4.34 -10.78 16.01
N GLY A 45 3.39 -10.91 15.07
CA GLY A 45 2.09 -11.55 15.29
C GLY A 45 1.12 -10.69 16.07
N ALA A 46 1.33 -9.37 16.09
CA ALA A 46 0.45 -8.46 16.80
C ALA A 46 -0.67 -7.98 15.88
N THR A 47 -1.92 -8.18 16.28
CA THR A 47 -3.06 -7.63 15.55
C THR A 47 -3.25 -6.17 15.96
N VAL A 48 -3.36 -5.26 15.00
CA VAL A 48 -3.54 -3.82 15.23
C VAL A 48 -4.80 -3.31 14.54
N ASP A 49 -5.48 -2.36 15.17
CA ASP A 49 -6.51 -1.56 14.51
C ASP A 49 -5.82 -0.61 13.52
N LEU A 50 -6.14 -0.72 12.23
CA LEU A 50 -5.44 0.03 11.19
C LEU A 50 -5.66 1.55 11.27
N ARG A 51 -6.76 1.99 11.89
CA ARG A 51 -7.15 3.40 12.03
C ARG A 51 -6.49 4.04 13.25
N THR A 52 -6.54 3.37 14.40
CA THR A 52 -5.99 3.94 15.64
C THR A 52 -4.52 3.57 15.86
N LYS A 53 -4.00 2.62 15.08
CA LYS A 53 -2.69 1.98 15.29
C LYS A 53 -2.56 1.34 16.68
N GLN A 54 -3.69 1.06 17.33
CA GLN A 54 -3.71 0.44 18.64
C GLN A 54 -3.52 -1.06 18.49
N SER A 55 -2.56 -1.62 19.23
CA SER A 55 -2.40 -3.08 19.33
C SER A 55 -3.57 -3.69 20.08
N LEU A 56 -4.12 -4.76 19.53
CA LEU A 56 -5.30 -5.48 19.96
C LEU A 56 -4.92 -6.86 20.50
N LEU A 57 -3.96 -7.53 19.86
CA LEU A 57 -3.40 -8.82 20.25
C LEU A 57 -1.87 -8.78 20.04
N VAL A 58 -1.12 -9.58 20.79
CA VAL A 58 0.33 -9.78 20.61
C VAL A 58 0.62 -11.28 20.63
N GLY A 59 0.74 -11.89 19.45
CA GLY A 59 0.96 -13.34 19.30
C GLY A 59 -0.21 -14.19 19.81
N ASP A 60 0.08 -15.37 20.37
CA ASP A 60 -0.90 -16.28 21.00
C ASP A 60 -1.41 -15.81 22.38
N GLN A 61 -0.98 -14.64 22.86
CA GLN A 61 -1.43 -14.11 24.15
C GLN A 61 -2.74 -13.34 23.91
N GLU A 62 -3.82 -13.77 24.59
CA GLU A 62 -5.08 -13.02 24.61
C GLU A 62 -4.79 -11.56 25.03
N GLY A 63 -5.18 -10.62 24.18
CA GLY A 63 -5.18 -9.21 24.52
C GLY A 63 -6.15 -8.92 25.67
N PRO A 64 -6.25 -7.65 26.11
CA PRO A 64 -7.20 -7.25 27.14
C PRO A 64 -8.59 -7.85 26.86
N GLU A 65 -9.27 -8.39 27.87
CA GLU A 65 -10.49 -9.19 27.69
C GLU A 65 -11.60 -8.46 26.91
N GLU A 66 -11.64 -7.14 27.03
CA GLU A 66 -12.49 -6.24 26.24
C GLU A 66 -12.23 -6.32 24.73
N VAL A 67 -10.95 -6.43 24.34
CA VAL A 67 -10.51 -6.57 22.95
C VAL A 67 -10.80 -7.98 22.42
N SER A 68 -10.59 -9.01 23.24
CA SER A 68 -10.92 -10.40 22.88
C SER A 68 -12.44 -10.61 22.70
N GLN A 69 -13.28 -9.93 23.50
CA GLN A 69 -14.74 -9.94 23.31
C GLN A 69 -15.17 -9.15 22.07
N LEU A 70 -14.52 -8.02 21.78
CA LEU A 70 -14.71 -7.27 20.54
C LEU A 70 -14.31 -8.13 19.32
N TYR A 71 -13.17 -8.80 19.35
CA TYR A 71 -12.72 -9.70 18.27
C TYR A 71 -13.69 -10.87 18.02
N ARG A 72 -14.35 -11.37 19.07
CA ARG A 72 -15.40 -12.41 18.95
C ARG A 72 -16.75 -11.88 18.45
N SER A 73 -16.93 -10.56 18.35
CA SER A 73 -18.13 -9.96 17.76
C SER A 73 -18.00 -9.90 16.23
N GLU A 74 -19.11 -10.06 15.51
CA GLU A 74 -19.18 -10.02 14.02
C GLU A 74 -18.77 -8.67 13.39
N VAL A 75 -18.30 -7.73 14.21
CA VAL A 75 -17.92 -6.36 13.86
C VAL A 75 -16.49 -6.30 13.32
N TRP A 76 -15.62 -7.27 13.62
CA TRP A 76 -14.21 -7.22 13.24
C TRP A 76 -13.94 -8.17 12.08
N ARG A 77 -13.39 -7.65 10.99
CA ARG A 77 -12.86 -8.48 9.91
C ARG A 77 -11.36 -8.32 9.84
N HIS A 78 -10.67 -9.44 10.04
CA HIS A 78 -9.31 -9.60 9.57
C HIS A 78 -9.38 -9.60 8.04
N ILE A 79 -8.82 -8.58 7.42
CA ILE A 79 -8.58 -8.59 5.98
C ILE A 79 -7.10 -8.85 5.86
N ASP A 80 -6.77 -10.14 5.80
CA ASP A 80 -5.44 -10.57 5.42
C ASP A 80 -5.05 -9.82 4.13
N HIS A 81 -3.81 -9.33 4.09
CA HIS A 81 -3.23 -8.81 2.87
C HIS A 81 -3.97 -7.61 2.25
N LEU A 82 -4.61 -6.73 3.03
CA LEU A 82 -5.31 -5.55 2.50
C LEU A 82 -4.46 -4.72 1.51
N TRP A 83 -3.14 -4.71 1.71
CA TRP A 83 -2.14 -4.06 0.86
C TRP A 83 -1.27 -5.05 0.06
N GLU A 84 -1.34 -6.34 0.35
CA GLU A 84 -0.52 -7.39 -0.30
C GLU A 84 -1.30 -8.18 -1.36
N ASP A 85 -2.64 -8.20 -1.29
CA ASP A 85 -3.56 -8.78 -2.28
C ASP A 85 -3.87 -7.81 -3.43
N SER A 86 -3.42 -6.55 -3.34
CA SER A 86 -3.37 -5.68 -4.51
C SER A 86 -2.26 -6.19 -5.42
N ASP A 87 -2.67 -6.77 -6.57
CA ASP A 87 -1.73 -7.14 -7.63
C ASP A 87 -0.75 -5.98 -7.87
N PRO A 88 0.56 -6.25 -8.01
CA PRO A 88 1.53 -5.20 -8.28
C PRO A 88 1.08 -4.38 -9.49
N VAL A 89 1.09 -3.06 -9.33
CA VAL A 89 0.57 -2.13 -10.34
C VAL A 89 1.38 -2.26 -11.61
N HIS A 90 0.80 -2.92 -12.61
CA HIS A 90 1.41 -3.09 -13.91
C HIS A 90 0.95 -2.00 -14.87
N VAL A 91 1.91 -1.29 -15.47
CA VAL A 91 1.68 -0.20 -16.42
C VAL A 91 2.27 -0.59 -17.76
N GLU A 92 1.46 -0.45 -18.82
CA GLU A 92 1.97 -0.66 -20.18
C GLU A 92 3.18 0.24 -20.47
N ALA A 93 4.22 -0.36 -21.06
CA ALA A 93 5.45 0.33 -21.40
C ALA A 93 5.18 1.59 -22.25
N THR A 94 5.73 2.73 -21.84
CA THR A 94 5.64 3.96 -22.63
C THR A 94 6.39 3.79 -23.96
N GLU A 95 5.86 4.38 -25.04
CA GLU A 95 6.52 4.35 -26.35
C GLU A 95 7.99 4.80 -26.24
N GLY A 96 8.90 4.02 -26.82
CA GLY A 96 10.35 4.23 -26.71
C GLY A 96 11.01 3.54 -25.52
N ILE A 97 10.25 2.85 -24.66
CA ILE A 97 10.78 2.03 -23.56
C ILE A 97 10.58 0.54 -23.89
N PRO A 98 11.64 -0.28 -23.84
CA PRO A 98 11.51 -1.73 -23.88
C PRO A 98 10.70 -2.25 -22.67
N GLN A 99 9.79 -3.20 -22.88
CA GLN A 99 8.95 -3.75 -21.81
C GLN A 99 9.76 -4.23 -20.59
N SER A 100 10.92 -4.84 -20.81
CA SER A 100 11.82 -5.27 -19.73
C SER A 100 12.35 -4.13 -18.87
N LEU A 101 12.56 -2.94 -19.46
CA LEU A 101 12.95 -1.75 -18.70
C LEU A 101 11.75 -1.18 -17.93
N GLY A 102 10.54 -1.25 -18.49
CA GLY A 102 9.32 -0.89 -17.77
C GLY A 102 9.13 -1.73 -16.51
N HIS A 103 9.19 -3.06 -16.63
CA HIS A 103 9.12 -3.96 -15.47
C HIS A 103 10.23 -3.70 -14.45
N ALA A 104 11.46 -3.46 -14.90
CA ALA A 104 12.57 -3.16 -13.98
C ALA A 104 12.34 -1.84 -13.20
N LEU A 105 11.65 -0.86 -13.79
CA LEU A 105 11.28 0.38 -13.12
C LEU A 105 10.13 0.16 -12.13
N GLU A 106 9.14 -0.68 -12.47
CA GLU A 106 8.10 -1.12 -11.53
C GLU A 106 8.71 -1.81 -10.31
N ASP A 107 9.61 -2.78 -10.55
CA ASP A 107 10.32 -3.50 -9.49
C ASP A 107 11.14 -2.54 -8.62
N TRP A 108 11.91 -1.64 -9.24
CA TRP A 108 12.73 -0.66 -8.52
C TRP A 108 11.89 0.26 -7.63
N LEU A 109 10.77 0.79 -8.14
CA LEU A 109 9.88 1.65 -7.35
C LEU A 109 9.17 0.89 -6.23
N GLY A 110 8.96 -0.42 -6.37
CA GLY A 110 8.38 -1.27 -5.33
C GLY A 110 9.35 -1.67 -4.21
N MET A 111 10.65 -1.40 -4.34
CA MET A 111 11.62 -1.73 -3.30
C MET A 111 11.53 -0.76 -2.12
N VAL A 112 11.42 -1.30 -0.90
CA VAL A 112 11.48 -0.53 0.36
C VAL A 112 12.74 0.34 0.47
N ALA A 113 13.82 -0.06 -0.20
CA ALA A 113 15.10 0.64 -0.19
C ALA A 113 15.19 1.80 -1.19
N THR A 114 14.21 1.99 -2.07
CA THR A 114 14.23 3.07 -3.07
C THR A 114 13.84 4.39 -2.40
N PRO A 115 14.74 5.37 -2.29
CA PRO A 115 14.43 6.62 -1.62
C PRO A 115 13.52 7.49 -2.49
N ASP A 116 12.42 7.98 -1.93
CA ASP A 116 11.53 8.95 -2.60
C ASP A 116 12.27 10.20 -3.08
N GLU A 117 13.36 10.59 -2.40
CA GLU A 117 14.24 11.70 -2.80
C GLU A 117 14.91 11.46 -4.17
N GLU A 118 15.36 10.23 -4.45
CA GLU A 118 15.95 9.88 -5.74
C GLU A 118 14.89 9.86 -6.84
N VAL A 119 13.68 9.40 -6.50
CA VAL A 119 12.54 9.36 -7.43
C VAL A 119 12.08 10.78 -7.77
N THR A 120 11.88 11.65 -6.78
CA THR A 120 11.49 13.05 -6.96
C THR A 120 12.50 13.83 -7.80
N GLU A 121 13.80 13.66 -7.55
CA GLU A 121 14.85 14.26 -8.37
C GLU A 121 14.79 13.76 -9.82
N PHE A 122 14.58 12.46 -10.01
CA PHE A 122 14.51 11.86 -11.35
C PHE A 122 13.29 12.32 -12.15
N VAL A 123 12.09 12.34 -11.55
CA VAL A 123 10.84 12.73 -12.23
C VAL A 123 10.57 14.24 -12.20
N GLY A 124 11.28 15.01 -11.39
CA GLY A 124 11.07 16.45 -11.22
C GLY A 124 9.74 16.79 -10.56
N TRP A 125 9.28 15.96 -9.62
CA TRP A 125 8.07 16.16 -8.82
C TRP A 125 8.44 16.50 -7.38
N SER A 126 7.51 17.11 -6.65
CA SER A 126 7.63 17.29 -5.20
C SER A 126 7.39 15.98 -4.45
N MET A 127 7.83 15.92 -3.19
CA MET A 127 7.57 14.76 -2.30
C MET A 127 6.07 14.49 -2.12
N GLU A 128 5.22 15.52 -2.14
CA GLU A 128 3.76 15.38 -2.04
C GLU A 128 3.12 14.80 -3.32
N GLU A 129 3.79 14.90 -4.46
CA GLU A 129 3.32 14.31 -5.71
C GLU A 129 3.76 12.86 -5.88
N VAL A 130 4.83 12.45 -5.18
CA VAL A 130 5.34 11.07 -5.15
C VAL A 130 4.66 10.25 -4.05
N ASN A 131 4.30 10.88 -2.92
CA ASN A 131 3.50 10.27 -1.83
C ASN A 131 1.98 10.46 -2.00
#